data_AF-A0A7K4FWL4-F1
#
_entry.id   AF-A0A7K4FWL4-F1
#
_cell.length_a   1.000
_cell.length_b   1.000
_cell.length_c   1.000
_cell.angle_alpha   90.00
_cell.angle_beta   90.00
_cell.angle_gamma   90.00
#
_symmetry.space_group_name_H-M   'P 1'
#
loop_
_entity.id
_entity.type
_entity.pdbx_description
1 polymer ?
#
loop_
_entity_poly.entity_id
_entity_poly.type
_entity_poly.pdbx_seq_one_letter_code
_entity_poly.pdbx_strand_id
1 'polypeptide(L)'
;MFPNINKEAIFKSWIPPEVIPNVVEELRKKGFKDAVPSMPQGEVYSLSKKLNEVWELHIRIFDNGFIESYIEVGREFFEHLGDIRAYVAYEAFEYCRDAYEKFHLYNSPANEWITEIYSNFRLELPPPSSLTPWKSIIGGLAILGIVTGLTYFLAKGGKE
;
A
#
# COMPACT_ATOMS: atom_id res chain seq x y z
N MET A 1 -1.11 -21.05 -4.36
CA MET A 1 -1.80 -20.42 -5.51
C MET A 1 -2.50 -19.20 -4.96
N PHE A 2 -1.97 -18.00 -5.19
CA PHE A 2 -2.66 -16.79 -4.77
C PHE A 2 -3.95 -16.66 -5.58
N PRO A 3 -5.12 -16.40 -4.97
CA PRO A 3 -6.34 -16.14 -5.72
C PRO A 3 -6.09 -14.96 -6.67
N ASN A 4 -6.70 -15.03 -7.85
CA ASN A 4 -6.64 -14.03 -8.93
C ASN A 4 -6.34 -12.62 -8.39
N ILE A 5 -5.12 -12.13 -8.63
CA ILE A 5 -4.69 -10.80 -8.21
C ILE A 5 -5.40 -9.81 -9.11
N ASN A 6 -6.57 -9.35 -8.68
CA ASN A 6 -7.28 -8.30 -9.39
C ASN A 6 -6.46 -7.01 -9.27
N LYS A 7 -6.23 -6.31 -10.39
CA LYS A 7 -5.49 -5.04 -10.40
C LYS A 7 -6.30 -3.88 -9.82
N GLU A 8 -7.58 -4.12 -9.55
CA GLU A 8 -8.55 -3.14 -9.12
C GLU A 8 -9.33 -3.63 -7.90
N ALA A 9 -9.81 -2.68 -7.10
CA ALA A 9 -10.64 -2.96 -5.94
C ALA A 9 -12.01 -3.51 -6.40
N ILE A 10 -12.29 -4.77 -6.06
CA ILE A 10 -13.62 -5.36 -6.28
C ILE A 10 -14.66 -4.63 -5.43
N PHE A 11 -14.32 -4.39 -4.16
CA PHE A 11 -15.18 -3.69 -3.21
C PHE A 11 -14.58 -2.34 -2.84
N LYS A 12 -15.40 -1.30 -2.89
CA LYS A 12 -15.06 0.05 -2.44
C LYS A 12 -15.95 0.43 -1.28
N SER A 13 -15.38 1.01 -0.24
CA SER A 13 -16.21 1.63 0.78
C SER A 13 -16.68 3.00 0.29
N TRP A 14 -17.76 3.53 0.87
CA TRP A 14 -18.23 4.87 0.53
C TRP A 14 -18.55 5.68 1.78
N ILE A 15 -18.18 6.95 1.74
CA ILE A 15 -18.54 7.97 2.72
C ILE A 15 -19.09 9.21 2.01
N PRO A 16 -19.95 10.01 2.65
CA PRO A 16 -20.37 11.28 2.09
C PRO A 16 -19.17 12.21 1.82
N PRO A 17 -19.07 12.87 0.65
CA PRO A 17 -17.94 13.75 0.33
C PRO A 17 -17.67 14.82 1.39
N GLU A 18 -18.71 15.34 2.04
CA GLU A 18 -18.62 16.35 3.08
C GLU A 18 -17.89 15.90 4.35
N VAL A 19 -17.79 14.58 4.61
CA VAL A 19 -17.06 14.05 5.78
C VAL A 19 -15.62 13.66 5.48
N ILE A 20 -15.18 13.70 4.20
CA ILE A 20 -13.81 13.35 3.79
C ILE A 20 -12.75 14.08 4.64
N PRO A 21 -12.83 15.42 4.86
CA PRO A 21 -11.80 16.12 5.65
C PRO A 21 -11.66 15.58 7.07
N ASN A 22 -12.78 15.26 7.73
CA ASN A 22 -12.80 14.72 9.09
C ASN A 22 -12.21 13.30 9.12
N VAL A 23 -12.56 12.46 8.14
CA VAL A 23 -12.01 11.11 8.01
C VAL A 23 -10.49 11.16 7.81
N VAL A 24 -10.00 12.05 6.94
CA VAL A 24 -8.55 12.22 6.71
C VAL A 24 -7.83 12.70 7.96
N GLU A 25 -8.40 13.66 8.69
CA GLU A 25 -7.84 14.14 9.95
C GLU A 25 -7.74 13.01 10.99
N GLU A 26 -8.80 12.21 11.11
CA GLU A 26 -8.84 11.08 12.05
C GLU A 26 -7.84 9.98 11.68
N LEU A 27 -7.73 9.65 10.38
CA LEU A 27 -6.70 8.73 9.90
C LEU A 27 -5.28 9.22 10.26
N ARG A 28 -5.00 10.51 10.07
CA ARG A 28 -3.70 11.10 10.45
C ARG A 28 -3.45 11.03 11.95
N LYS A 29 -4.46 11.31 12.80
CA LYS A 29 -4.36 11.13 14.27
C LYS A 29 -4.03 9.68 14.63
N LYS A 30 -4.58 8.72 13.88
CA LYS A 30 -4.27 7.29 14.02
C LYS A 30 -2.95 6.87 13.39
N GLY A 31 -2.12 7.81 12.94
CA GLY A 31 -0.77 7.56 12.46
C GLY A 31 -0.67 7.17 10.99
N PHE A 32 -1.71 7.40 10.19
CA PHE A 32 -1.57 7.39 8.74
C PHE A 32 -0.76 8.60 8.27
N LYS A 33 0.01 8.42 7.20
CA LYS A 33 0.83 9.45 6.57
C LYS A 33 0.46 9.56 5.10
N ASP A 34 0.65 10.74 4.52
CA ASP A 34 0.47 10.93 3.08
C ASP A 34 1.43 10.01 2.32
N ALA A 35 0.86 9.19 1.44
CA ALA A 35 1.55 8.24 0.59
C ALA A 35 1.65 8.82 -0.82
N VAL A 36 2.82 8.70 -1.44
CA VAL A 36 2.96 9.00 -2.87
C VAL A 36 2.56 7.73 -3.63
N PRO A 37 1.40 7.70 -4.30
CA PRO A 37 0.97 6.51 -5.03
C PRO A 37 1.97 6.20 -6.15
N SER A 38 2.28 4.92 -6.35
CA SER A 38 3.14 4.50 -7.47
C SER A 38 2.44 4.72 -8.82
N MET A 39 1.11 4.63 -8.83
CA MET A 39 0.24 4.92 -9.97
C MET A 39 -0.98 5.71 -9.44
N PRO A 40 -1.04 7.04 -9.64
CA PRO A 40 -2.21 7.84 -9.32
C PRO A 40 -3.43 7.37 -10.14
N GLN A 41 -4.61 7.36 -9.52
CA GLN A 41 -5.88 6.93 -10.11
C GLN A 41 -6.97 8.02 -10.03
N GLY A 42 -6.61 9.25 -9.65
CA GLY A 42 -7.55 10.35 -9.46
C GLY A 42 -8.05 10.47 -8.02
N GLU A 43 -7.40 9.80 -7.08
CA GLU A 43 -7.65 10.01 -5.66
C GLU A 43 -7.25 11.43 -5.23
N VAL A 44 -8.02 12.01 -4.31
CA VAL A 44 -7.70 13.32 -3.68
C VAL A 44 -6.83 13.15 -2.44
N TYR A 45 -6.90 11.99 -1.78
CA TYR A 45 -6.01 11.61 -0.70
C TYR A 45 -5.48 10.20 -0.90
N SER A 46 -4.18 10.04 -0.74
CA SER A 46 -3.49 8.75 -0.66
C SER A 46 -2.78 8.70 0.69
N LEU A 47 -3.19 7.77 1.56
CA LEU A 47 -2.70 7.63 2.93
C LEU A 47 -2.19 6.22 3.15
N SER A 48 -1.20 6.07 4.03
CA SER A 48 -0.61 4.78 4.37
C SER A 48 -0.26 4.68 5.85
N LYS A 49 -0.31 3.46 6.39
CA LYS A 49 0.08 3.15 7.77
C LYS A 49 0.75 1.77 7.81
N LYS A 50 1.94 1.70 8.39
CA LYS A 50 2.59 0.42 8.69
C LYS A 50 1.74 -0.39 9.67
N LEU A 51 1.41 -1.63 9.30
CA LEU A 51 0.75 -2.59 10.16
C LEU A 51 1.77 -3.36 11.00
N ASN A 52 2.90 -3.73 10.38
CA ASN A 52 4.05 -4.34 11.02
C ASN A 52 5.32 -4.04 10.21
N GLU A 53 6.39 -4.81 10.42
CA GLU A 53 7.66 -4.64 9.70
C GLU A 53 7.58 -4.94 8.21
N VAL A 54 6.55 -5.65 7.74
CA VAL A 54 6.41 -6.14 6.37
C VAL A 54 5.28 -5.44 5.62
N TRP A 55 4.13 -5.31 6.29
CA TRP A 55 2.87 -4.92 5.67
C TRP A 55 2.51 -3.46 5.95
N GLU A 56 2.02 -2.80 4.92
CA GLU A 56 1.51 -1.44 4.96
C GLU A 56 0.07 -1.41 4.45
N LEU A 57 -0.82 -0.77 5.22
CA LEU A 57 -2.20 -0.53 4.81
C LEU A 57 -2.27 0.81 4.09
N HIS A 58 -2.78 0.79 2.87
CA HIS A 58 -3.01 1.97 2.05
C HIS A 58 -4.51 2.25 1.93
N ILE A 59 -4.86 3.53 1.96
CA ILE A 59 -6.20 4.05 1.78
C ILE A 59 -6.13 5.16 0.73
N ARG A 60 -6.91 5.02 -0.33
CA ARG A 60 -7.17 6.04 -1.35
C ARG A 60 -8.59 6.55 -1.18
N ILE A 61 -8.75 7.86 -1.14
CA ILE A 61 -10.05 8.52 -1.02
C ILE A 61 -10.25 9.41 -2.24
N PHE A 62 -11.39 9.22 -2.90
CA PHE A 62 -11.79 9.96 -4.10
C PHE A 62 -12.74 11.10 -3.74
N ASP A 63 -12.82 12.13 -4.57
CA ASP A 63 -13.66 13.31 -4.34
C ASP A 63 -15.17 12.99 -4.26
N ASN A 64 -15.59 11.93 -4.92
CA ASN A 64 -16.95 11.40 -4.90
C ASN A 64 -17.27 10.53 -3.67
N GLY A 65 -16.35 10.41 -2.71
CA GLY A 65 -16.56 9.69 -1.45
C GLY A 65 -16.23 8.20 -1.50
N PHE A 66 -15.84 7.66 -2.64
CA PHE A 66 -15.35 6.28 -2.68
C PHE A 66 -13.99 6.16 -1.99
N ILE A 67 -13.80 5.02 -1.35
CA ILE A 67 -12.56 4.64 -0.67
C ILE A 67 -12.12 3.29 -1.20
N GLU A 68 -10.87 3.23 -1.66
CA GLU A 68 -10.17 2.00 -1.97
C GLU A 68 -9.09 1.76 -0.93
N SER A 69 -9.01 0.53 -0.42
CA SER A 69 -7.98 0.16 0.53
C SER A 69 -7.36 -1.18 0.21
N TYR A 70 -6.06 -1.27 0.44
CA TYR A 70 -5.27 -2.46 0.15
C TYR A 70 -4.08 -2.56 1.10
N ILE A 71 -3.66 -3.80 1.33
CA ILE A 71 -2.41 -4.11 2.03
C ILE A 71 -1.36 -4.46 0.97
N GLU A 72 -0.19 -3.85 1.07
CA GLU A 72 0.97 -4.16 0.24
C GLU A 72 2.24 -4.24 1.08
N VAL A 73 3.31 -4.79 0.50
CA VAL A 73 4.63 -4.83 1.14
C VAL A 73 5.15 -3.40 1.28
N GLY A 74 5.73 -3.08 2.43
CA GLY A 74 6.28 -1.75 2.71
C GLY A 74 7.36 -1.33 1.70
N ARG A 75 7.40 -0.03 1.40
CA ARG A 75 8.30 0.56 0.38
C ARG A 75 9.79 0.34 0.64
N GLU A 76 10.18 0.02 1.88
CA GLU A 76 11.57 -0.30 2.22
C GLU A 76 12.09 -1.62 1.61
N PHE A 77 11.21 -2.49 1.11
CA PHE A 77 11.57 -3.76 0.48
C PHE A 77 11.47 -3.69 -1.04
N PHE A 78 12.36 -4.39 -1.72
CA PHE A 78 12.36 -4.52 -3.18
C PHE A 78 11.06 -5.14 -3.70
N GLU A 79 10.49 -6.07 -2.93
CA GLU A 79 9.26 -6.80 -3.25
C GLU A 79 8.04 -5.88 -3.40
N HIS A 80 8.09 -4.65 -2.87
CA HIS A 80 7.09 -3.62 -3.12
C HIS A 80 6.88 -3.33 -4.63
N LEU A 81 7.91 -3.52 -5.47
CA LEU A 81 7.80 -3.32 -6.92
C LEU A 81 6.94 -4.38 -7.63
N GLY A 82 6.63 -5.49 -6.96
CA GLY A 82 5.83 -6.57 -7.53
C GLY A 82 4.33 -6.25 -7.68
N ASP A 83 3.87 -5.10 -7.18
CA ASP A 83 2.47 -4.64 -7.22
C ASP A 83 1.45 -5.66 -6.66
N ILE A 84 1.88 -6.48 -5.70
CA ILE A 84 1.01 -7.46 -5.05
C ILE A 84 0.22 -6.73 -3.96
N ARG A 85 -1.08 -6.57 -4.22
CA ARG A 85 -2.03 -5.92 -3.32
C ARG A 85 -3.10 -6.90 -2.86
N ALA A 86 -3.36 -6.91 -1.56
CA ALA A 86 -4.55 -7.53 -1.00
C ALA A 86 -5.58 -6.44 -0.71
N TYR A 87 -6.60 -6.32 -1.56
CA TYR A 87 -7.69 -5.37 -1.34
C TYR A 87 -8.50 -5.74 -0.11
N VAL A 88 -8.74 -4.75 0.75
CA VAL A 88 -9.46 -4.87 2.02
C VAL A 88 -10.51 -3.77 2.12
N ALA A 89 -11.55 -3.99 2.91
CA ALA A 89 -12.59 -2.98 3.17
C ALA A 89 -12.81 -2.76 4.67
N TYR A 90 -12.99 -3.85 5.41
CA TYR A 90 -13.23 -3.81 6.85
C TYR A 90 -12.05 -3.24 7.63
N GLU A 91 -10.83 -3.67 7.30
CA GLU A 91 -9.61 -3.24 7.98
C GLU A 91 -9.43 -1.71 7.90
N ALA A 92 -9.75 -1.11 6.75
CA ALA A 92 -9.73 0.34 6.60
C ALA A 92 -10.93 1.01 7.27
N PHE A 93 -12.12 0.42 7.16
CA PHE A 93 -13.32 0.94 7.80
C PHE A 93 -13.18 1.07 9.32
N GLU A 94 -12.52 0.12 10.00
CA GLU A 94 -12.27 0.22 11.45
C GLU A 94 -11.45 1.46 11.84
N TYR A 95 -10.62 2.00 10.94
CA TYR A 95 -9.96 3.27 11.16
C TYR A 95 -10.85 4.48 10.85
N CYS A 96 -11.72 4.39 9.84
CA CYS A 96 -12.62 5.47 9.44
C CYS A 96 -13.83 5.65 10.37
N ARG A 97 -14.27 4.59 11.05
CA ARG A 97 -15.57 4.53 11.76
C ARG A 97 -15.76 5.58 12.86
N ASP A 98 -14.66 6.09 13.43
CA ASP A 98 -14.74 7.11 14.48
C ASP A 98 -15.14 8.49 13.93
N ALA A 99 -14.85 8.75 12.65
CA ALA A 99 -15.28 9.95 11.93
C ALA A 99 -16.61 9.72 11.18
N TYR A 100 -16.87 8.48 10.74
CA TYR A 100 -18.11 8.11 10.06
C TYR A 100 -18.46 6.64 10.30
N GLU A 101 -19.45 6.40 11.16
CA GLU A 101 -19.76 5.06 11.69
C GLU A 101 -20.52 4.13 10.72
N LYS A 102 -21.03 4.64 9.60
CA LYS A 102 -21.82 3.83 8.67
C LYS A 102 -20.91 3.11 7.67
N PHE A 103 -21.14 1.81 7.52
CA PHE A 103 -20.41 0.99 6.56
C PHE A 103 -21.23 0.82 5.29
N HIS A 104 -20.82 1.51 4.23
CA HIS A 104 -21.38 1.35 2.89
C HIS A 104 -20.35 0.68 1.99
N LEU A 105 -20.74 -0.38 1.31
CA LEU A 105 -19.87 -1.15 0.43
C LEU A 105 -20.48 -1.25 -0.96
N TYR A 106 -19.64 -1.01 -1.97
CA TYR A 106 -20.00 -1.02 -3.38
C TYR A 106 -19.23 -2.10 -4.11
N ASN A 107 -19.92 -2.93 -4.89
CA ASN A 107 -19.33 -3.93 -5.77
C ASN A 107 -19.09 -3.29 -7.14
N SER A 108 -17.83 -3.01 -7.46
CA SER A 108 -17.47 -2.28 -8.67
C SER A 108 -17.73 -3.10 -9.94
N PRO A 109 -17.34 -4.39 -10.02
CA PRO A 109 -17.67 -5.22 -11.17
C PRO A 109 -19.18 -5.39 -11.43
N ALA A 110 -19.99 -5.52 -10.36
CA ALA A 110 -21.44 -5.69 -10.49
C ALA A 110 -22.19 -4.36 -10.66
N ASN A 111 -21.55 -3.23 -10.34
CA ASN A 111 -22.15 -1.90 -10.33
C ASN A 111 -23.35 -1.81 -9.36
N GLU A 112 -23.22 -2.39 -8.17
CA GLU A 112 -24.30 -2.57 -7.21
C GLU A 112 -23.85 -2.30 -5.77
N TRP A 113 -24.77 -1.80 -4.95
CA TRP A 113 -24.57 -1.65 -3.51
C TRP A 113 -24.76 -2.99 -2.80
N ILE A 114 -23.87 -3.29 -1.87
CA ILE A 114 -24.02 -4.46 -1.00
C ILE A 114 -25.04 -4.12 0.08
N THR A 115 -26.14 -4.87 0.11
CA THR A 115 -27.23 -4.68 1.08
C THR A 115 -27.10 -5.56 2.31
N GLU A 116 -26.51 -6.75 2.15
CA GLU A 116 -26.36 -7.74 3.22
C GLU A 116 -24.99 -8.43 3.14
N ILE A 117 -24.40 -8.74 4.31
CA ILE A 117 -23.14 -9.46 4.42
C ILE A 117 -23.37 -10.70 5.28
N TYR A 118 -23.40 -11.87 4.64
CA TYR A 118 -23.67 -13.14 5.30
C TYR A 118 -22.49 -13.63 6.16
N SER A 119 -21.26 -13.30 5.77
CA SER A 119 -20.05 -13.73 6.47
C SER A 119 -18.88 -12.80 6.19
N ASN A 120 -18.09 -12.50 7.22
CA ASN A 120 -16.78 -11.86 7.11
C ASN A 120 -15.68 -12.86 7.49
N PHE A 121 -14.64 -12.94 6.67
CA PHE A 121 -13.48 -13.79 6.94
C PHE A 121 -12.25 -12.93 7.13
N ARG A 122 -11.49 -13.19 8.19
CA ARG A 122 -10.13 -12.65 8.34
C ARG A 122 -9.16 -13.63 7.70
N LEU A 123 -8.32 -13.11 6.83
CA LEU A 123 -7.27 -13.89 6.16
C LEU A 123 -5.93 -13.45 6.70
N GLU A 124 -5.09 -14.40 7.10
CA GLU A 124 -3.69 -14.12 7.36
C GLU A 124 -2.95 -14.02 6.03
N LEU A 125 -2.26 -12.89 5.82
CA LEU A 125 -1.41 -12.69 4.66
C LEU A 125 -0.02 -13.27 4.98
N PRO A 126 0.38 -14.40 4.35
CA PRO A 126 1.71 -14.94 4.56
C PRO A 126 2.74 -13.95 4.01
N PRO A 127 3.82 -13.67 4.74
CA PRO A 127 4.86 -12.77 4.23
C PRO A 127 5.40 -13.30 2.89
N PRO A 128 5.90 -12.41 2.00
CA PRO A 128 6.57 -12.83 0.79
C PRO A 128 7.74 -13.78 1.09
N SER A 129 8.09 -14.65 0.13
CA SER A 129 9.18 -15.63 0.29
C SER A 129 10.56 -14.99 0.50
N SER A 130 10.70 -13.71 0.17
CA SER A 130 11.89 -12.89 0.41
C SER A 130 11.48 -11.50 0.84
N LEU A 131 12.31 -10.87 1.66
CA LEU A 131 12.18 -9.45 2.02
C LEU A 131 13.56 -8.83 1.89
N THR A 132 13.78 -8.09 0.81
CA THR A 132 15.09 -7.55 0.45
C THR A 132 15.09 -6.04 0.70
N PRO A 133 15.70 -5.56 1.80
CA PRO A 133 15.71 -4.12 2.08
C PRO A 133 16.50 -3.36 1.01
N TRP A 134 15.95 -2.24 0.52
CA TRP A 134 16.64 -1.35 -0.43
C TRP A 134 18.02 -0.93 0.05
N LYS A 135 18.16 -0.71 1.37
CA LYS A 135 19.44 -0.34 1.99
C LYS A 135 20.53 -1.38 1.74
N SER A 136 20.17 -2.67 1.75
CA SER A 136 21.11 -3.76 1.49
C SER A 136 21.57 -3.75 0.03
N ILE A 137 20.66 -3.48 -0.91
CA ILE A 137 20.98 -3.37 -2.33
C ILE A 137 21.93 -2.19 -2.58
N ILE A 138 21.59 -1.00 -2.06
CA ILE A 138 22.41 0.22 -2.22
C ILE A 138 23.80 0.01 -1.61
N GLY A 139 23.88 -0.59 -0.41
CA GLY A 139 25.16 -0.90 0.23
C GLY A 139 26.03 -1.84 -0.61
N GLY A 140 25.44 -2.89 -1.18
CA GLY A 140 26.16 -3.81 -2.08
C GLY A 140 26.69 -3.12 -3.34
N LEU A 141 25.88 -2.28 -3.97
CA LEU A 141 26.29 -1.52 -5.16
C LEU A 141 27.43 -0.53 -4.85
N ALA A 142 27.40 0.13 -3.70
CA ALA A 142 28.46 1.04 -3.27
C ALA A 142 29.80 0.30 -3.10
N ILE A 143 29.80 -0.86 -2.44
CA ILE A 143 31.00 -1.70 -2.26
C ILE A 143 31.55 -2.14 -3.61
N LEU A 144 30.69 -2.61 -4.52
CA LEU A 144 31.10 -3.04 -5.86
C LEU A 144 31.74 -1.90 -6.65
N GLY A 145 31.18 -0.69 -6.57
CA GLY A 145 31.75 0.50 -7.19
C GLY A 145 33.14 0.84 -6.66
N ILE A 146 33.34 0.75 -5.34
CA ILE A 146 34.66 0.98 -4.71
C ILE A 146 35.68 -0.03 -5.21
N VAL A 147 35.35 -1.33 -5.20
CA VAL A 147 36.25 -2.40 -5.65
C VAL A 147 36.60 -2.23 -7.13
N THR A 148 35.62 -1.92 -7.97
CA THR A 148 35.83 -1.71 -9.41
C THR A 148 36.70 -0.48 -9.67
N GLY A 149 36.48 0.62 -8.92
CA GLY A 149 37.31 1.81 -9.00
C GLY A 149 38.76 1.54 -8.60
N LEU A 150 38.98 0.88 -7.45
CA LEU A 150 40.32 0.53 -6.98
C LEU A 150 41.07 -0.38 -7.95
N THR A 151 40.42 -1.43 -8.46
CA THR A 151 41.02 -2.34 -9.45
C THR A 151 41.37 -1.62 -10.74
N TYR A 152 40.52 -0.71 -11.22
CA TYR A 152 40.82 0.13 -12.37
C TYR A 152 42.04 1.04 -12.14
N PHE A 153 42.12 1.70 -10.98
CA PHE A 153 43.28 2.54 -10.64
C PHE A 153 44.57 1.73 -10.52
N LEU A 154 44.53 0.55 -9.91
CA LEU A 154 45.70 -0.35 -9.82
C LEU A 154 46.14 -0.83 -11.21
N ALA A 155 45.21 -1.21 -12.08
CA ALA A 155 45.51 -1.64 -13.44
C ALA A 155 46.07 -0.52 -14.33
N LYS A 156 45.69 0.74 -14.07
CA LYS A 156 46.22 1.92 -14.78
C LYS A 156 47.57 2.38 -14.21
N GLY A 157 47.74 2.37 -12.89
CA GLY A 157 48.98 2.77 -12.21
C GLY A 157 50.11 1.74 -12.32
N GLY A 158 49.81 0.47 -12.61
CA GLY A 158 50.81 -0.57 -12.90
C GLY A 158 51.29 -0.63 -14.36
N LYS A 159 50.94 0.36 -15.20
CA LYS A 159 51.37 0.48 -16.61
C LYS A 159 52.41 1.58 -16.84
N GLU A 160 53.06 2.07 -15.78
CA GLU A 160 54.23 2.98 -15.84
C GLU A 160 55.53 2.22 -15.60
#